data_AF-A0A848UXM8-F1
#
_entry.id   AF-A0A848UXM8-F1
#
_cell.length_a   1.000
_cell.length_b   1.000
_cell.length_c   1.000
_cell.angle_alpha   90.00
_cell.angle_beta   90.00
_cell.angle_gamma   90.00
#
_symmetry.space_group_name_H-M   'P 1'
#
loop_
_entity.id
_entity.type
_entity.pdbx_description
1 polymer ?
#
loop_
_entity_poly.entity_id
_entity_poly.type
_entity_poly.pdbx_seq_one_letter_code
_entity_poly.pdbx_strand_id
1 'polypeptide(L)'
;MLRLFCFIILVIYGTFTSLSQDFLINEVQSSNQFTISDNFDEFDDWVEIRCDAEDGGSLAGWILENGVGEQYVFPDNPDVVLEENGVLLLWA
;
A
#
# COMPACT_ATOMS: atom_id res chain seq x y z
N MET A 1 -27.07 -39.11 29.46
CA MET A 1 -27.38 -37.66 29.52
C MET A 1 -26.13 -36.86 29.22
N LEU A 2 -25.96 -36.43 27.96
CA LEU A 2 -25.56 -35.10 27.51
C LEU A 2 -24.78 -34.18 28.49
N ARG A 3 -23.74 -34.66 29.17
CA ARG A 3 -22.91 -33.84 30.06
C ARG A 3 -21.42 -34.18 29.97
N LEU A 4 -21.01 -34.82 28.88
CA LEU A 4 -19.60 -35.14 28.60
C LEU A 4 -19.16 -34.70 27.19
N PHE A 5 -19.89 -33.77 26.57
CA PHE A 5 -19.57 -33.27 25.22
C PHE A 5 -19.27 -31.76 25.18
N CYS A 6 -19.31 -31.07 26.32
CA CYS A 6 -19.17 -29.61 26.36
C CYS A 6 -17.73 -29.09 26.53
N PHE A 7 -16.70 -29.94 26.48
CA PHE A 7 -15.34 -29.52 26.84
C PHE A 7 -14.28 -29.58 25.74
N ILE A 8 -14.63 -29.96 24.50
CA ILE A 8 -13.64 -30.02 23.41
C ILE A 8 -14.19 -29.35 22.15
N ILE A 9 -14.55 -28.07 22.25
CA ILE A 9 -14.38 -27.14 21.12
C ILE A 9 -14.02 -25.78 21.74
N LEU A 10 -12.80 -25.66 22.27
CA LEU A 10 -12.14 -24.37 22.33
C LEU A 10 -11.75 -24.06 20.89
N VAL A 11 -12.61 -23.35 20.16
CA VAL A 11 -12.26 -22.80 18.85
C VAL A 11 -11.12 -21.83 19.12
N ILE A 12 -9.90 -22.23 18.74
CA ILE A 12 -8.75 -21.35 18.71
C ILE A 12 -9.05 -20.33 17.60
N TYR A 13 -9.65 -19.21 17.97
CA TYR A 13 -9.66 -17.99 17.14
C TYR A 13 -8.25 -17.38 17.24
N GLY A 14 -7.27 -18.09 16.70
CA GLY A 14 -5.96 -17.50 16.46
C GLY A 14 -6.13 -16.53 15.31
N THR A 15 -6.06 -15.23 15.58
CA THR A 15 -5.89 -14.25 14.53
C THR A 15 -4.55 -14.54 13.88
N PHE A 16 -4.56 -15.03 12.64
CA PHE A 16 -3.36 -15.10 11.83
C PHE A 16 -2.98 -13.66 11.48
N THR A 17 -2.06 -13.06 12.23
CA THR A 17 -1.43 -11.81 11.81
C THR A 17 -0.52 -12.13 10.64
N SER A 18 -0.98 -11.84 9.42
CA SER A 18 -0.10 -11.84 8.26
C SER A 18 0.90 -10.71 8.42
N LEU A 19 2.20 -11.01 8.41
CA LEU A 19 3.22 -9.97 8.27
C LEU A 19 3.28 -9.57 6.79
N SER A 20 2.28 -8.83 6.35
CA SER A 20 2.32 -8.13 5.07
C SER A 20 3.09 -6.81 5.22
N GLN A 21 3.61 -6.29 4.12
CA GLN A 21 4.07 -4.91 4.10
C GLN A 21 2.83 -4.00 4.01
N ASP A 22 2.76 -2.99 4.87
CA ASP A 22 1.65 -2.03 4.92
C ASP A 22 1.55 -1.18 3.65
N PHE A 23 2.68 -0.96 2.96
CA PHE A 23 2.75 -0.23 1.71
C PHE A 23 3.44 -1.07 0.65
N LEU A 24 2.86 -1.09 -0.55
CA LEU A 24 3.30 -1.91 -1.67
C LEU A 24 3.46 -1.04 -2.91
N ILE A 25 4.53 -1.26 -3.67
CA ILE A 25 4.54 -0.88 -5.09
C ILE A 25 3.58 -1.85 -5.78
N ASN A 26 2.42 -1.35 -6.19
CA ASN A 26 1.34 -2.16 -6.75
C ASN A 26 1.44 -2.28 -8.27
N GLU A 27 1.72 -1.17 -8.95
CA GLU A 27 1.90 -1.11 -10.40
C GLU A 27 2.96 -0.07 -10.77
N VAL A 28 3.61 -0.26 -11.92
CA VAL A 28 4.55 0.68 -12.52
C VAL A 28 4.29 0.72 -14.01
N GLN A 29 4.18 1.93 -14.57
CA GLN A 29 4.08 2.11 -16.00
C GLN A 29 5.11 3.10 -16.50
N SER A 30 6.14 2.55 -17.14
CA SER A 30 7.14 3.32 -17.89
C SER A 30 6.71 3.52 -19.34
N SER A 31 7.14 4.63 -19.96
CA SER A 31 6.76 5.05 -21.31
C SER A 31 5.24 5.04 -21.50
N ASN A 32 4.51 5.66 -20.59
CA ASN A 32 3.07 5.82 -20.73
C ASN A 32 2.74 6.71 -21.94
N GLN A 33 1.75 6.30 -22.74
CA GLN A 33 1.38 7.01 -23.97
C GLN A 33 -0.14 7.14 -24.15
N PHE A 34 -0.94 6.41 -23.36
CA PHE A 34 -2.38 6.30 -23.61
C PHE A 34 -3.24 5.75 -22.46
N THR A 35 -2.70 5.41 -21.28
CA THR A 35 -3.52 4.76 -20.22
C THR A 35 -4.11 5.77 -19.24
N ILE A 36 -3.28 6.34 -18.36
CA ILE A 36 -3.67 7.31 -17.33
C ILE A 36 -2.92 8.60 -17.62
N SER A 37 -3.62 9.73 -17.70
CA SER A 37 -2.99 11.05 -17.79
C SER A 37 -3.01 11.75 -16.44
N ASP A 38 -2.07 12.67 -16.23
CA ASP A 38 -2.02 13.51 -15.05
C ASP A 38 -3.07 14.65 -15.12
N ASN A 39 -2.97 15.61 -14.18
CA ASN A 39 -3.90 16.75 -14.12
C ASN A 39 -3.62 17.84 -15.17
N PHE A 40 -2.64 17.65 -16.04
CA PHE A 40 -2.30 18.50 -17.18
C PHE A 40 -2.56 17.81 -18.53
N ASP A 41 -3.22 16.65 -18.51
CA ASP A 41 -3.48 15.79 -19.68
C ASP A 41 -2.18 15.22 -20.32
N GLU A 42 -1.10 15.12 -19.54
CA GLU A 42 0.18 14.53 -19.96
C GLU A 42 0.22 13.03 -19.57
N PHE A 43 0.84 12.21 -20.41
CA PHE A 43 0.97 10.76 -20.19
C PHE A 43 2.34 10.43 -19.62
N ASP A 44 2.67 11.03 -18.47
CA ASP A 44 3.95 10.79 -17.81
C ASP A 44 4.03 9.36 -17.24
N ASP A 45 5.26 8.94 -16.95
CA ASP A 45 5.53 7.68 -16.28
C ASP A 45 5.03 7.74 -14.84
N TRP A 46 4.63 6.60 -14.30
CA TRP A 46 4.11 6.59 -12.93
C TRP A 46 4.36 5.29 -12.19
N VAL A 47 4.37 5.41 -10.87
CA VAL A 47 4.42 4.32 -9.91
C VAL A 47 3.19 4.41 -9.00
N GLU A 48 2.44 3.32 -8.87
CA GLU A 48 1.35 3.22 -7.90
C GLU A 48 1.85 2.59 -6.60
N ILE A 49 1.59 3.30 -5.50
CA ILE A 49 1.80 2.80 -4.14
C ILE A 49 0.44 2.55 -3.50
N ARG A 50 0.20 1.33 -3.03
CA ARG A 50 -1.03 0.93 -2.35
C ARG A 50 -0.79 0.74 -0.85
N CYS A 51 -1.70 1.23 -0.03
CA CYS A 51 -1.73 1.01 1.41
C CYS A 51 -2.62 -0.19 1.74
N ASP A 52 -2.03 -1.26 2.26
CA ASP A 52 -2.71 -2.47 2.75
C ASP A 52 -2.88 -2.48 4.28
N ALA A 53 -2.44 -1.44 4.99
CA ALA A 53 -2.65 -1.30 6.43
C ALA A 53 -4.13 -1.06 6.78
N GLU A 54 -4.63 -1.77 7.80
CA GLU A 54 -6.03 -1.69 8.27
C GLU A 54 -6.43 -0.28 8.74
N ASP A 55 -5.50 0.49 9.31
CA ASP A 55 -5.74 1.85 9.82
C ASP A 55 -5.14 2.95 8.92
N GLY A 56 -4.72 2.59 7.70
CA GLY A 56 -3.95 3.50 6.85
C GLY A 56 -2.55 3.82 7.39
N GLY A 57 -1.89 4.82 6.81
CA GLY A 57 -0.58 5.28 7.25
C GLY A 57 -0.03 6.43 6.42
N SER A 58 1.22 6.81 6.69
CA SER A 58 1.90 7.90 5.97
C SER A 58 3.24 7.45 5.40
N LEU A 59 3.51 7.87 4.17
CA LEU A 59 4.81 7.71 3.52
C LEU A 59 5.79 8.86 3.87
N ALA A 60 5.42 9.82 4.72
CA ALA A 60 6.25 10.97 5.06
C ALA A 60 7.69 10.56 5.44
N GLY A 61 8.68 11.15 4.76
CA GLY A 61 10.10 10.86 4.98
C GLY A 61 10.60 9.52 4.44
N TRP A 62 9.73 8.70 3.82
CA TRP A 62 10.18 7.51 3.08
C TRP A 62 10.94 7.92 1.83
N ILE A 63 11.73 6.97 1.30
CA ILE A 63 12.54 7.17 0.10
C ILE A 63 12.16 6.10 -0.92
N LEU A 64 11.77 6.53 -2.12
CA LEU A 64 11.69 5.67 -3.30
C LEU A 64 13.00 5.81 -4.07
N GLU A 65 13.66 4.69 -4.39
CA GLU A 65 14.94 4.67 -5.13
C GLU A 65 14.84 3.69 -6.29
N ASN A 66 15.43 4.03 -7.44
CA ASN A 66 15.47 3.18 -8.63
C ASN A 66 16.64 2.17 -8.67
N GLY A 67 17.43 2.07 -7.60
CA GLY A 67 18.57 1.18 -7.47
C GLY A 67 19.82 1.60 -8.25
N VAL A 68 19.78 2.71 -8.99
CA VAL A 68 20.96 3.35 -9.63
C VAL A 68 21.33 4.69 -8.99
N GLY A 69 20.73 4.99 -7.84
CA GLY A 69 21.05 6.14 -6.99
C GLY A 69 20.14 7.36 -7.17
N GLU A 70 19.13 7.31 -8.04
CA GLU A 70 18.11 8.36 -8.11
C GLU A 70 17.03 8.10 -7.06
N GLN A 71 16.74 9.13 -6.27
CA GLN A 71 15.88 9.05 -5.09
C GLN A 71 14.80 10.12 -5.11
N TYR A 72 13.60 9.73 -4.67
CA TYR A 72 12.50 10.63 -4.34
C TYR A 72 12.18 10.50 -2.85
N VAL A 73 12.16 11.63 -2.13
CA VAL A 73 11.81 11.68 -0.71
C VAL A 73 10.37 12.19 -0.58
N PHE A 74 9.51 11.39 0.05
CA PHE A 74 8.12 11.80 0.27
C PHE A 74 8.05 12.98 1.24
N PRO A 75 7.35 14.07 0.87
CA PRO A 75 7.21 15.24 1.74
C PRO A 75 6.44 14.90 3.01
N ASP A 76 6.74 15.60 4.10
CA ASP A 76 5.95 15.51 5.33
C ASP A 76 4.70 16.40 5.21
N ASN A 77 3.69 15.90 4.51
CA ASN A 77 2.42 16.59 4.28
C ASN A 77 1.23 15.60 4.17
N PRO A 78 -0.02 16.10 4.14
CA PRO A 78 -1.20 15.24 4.06
C PRO A 78 -1.36 14.46 2.74
N ASP A 79 -0.70 14.86 1.64
CA ASP A 79 -0.87 14.23 0.33
C ASP A 79 -0.26 12.81 0.28
N VAL A 80 0.59 12.48 1.25
CA VAL A 80 1.23 11.17 1.38
C VAL A 80 0.65 10.34 2.53
N VAL A 81 -0.51 10.73 3.05
CA VAL A 81 -1.30 9.97 4.03
C VAL A 81 -2.35 9.18 3.26
N LEU A 82 -2.31 7.85 3.36
CA LEU A 82 -3.24 6.94 2.71
C LEU A 82 -4.11 6.25 3.76
N GLU A 83 -5.41 6.21 3.49
CA GLU A 83 -6.36 5.39 4.24
C GLU A 83 -6.19 3.90 3.90
N GLU A 84 -6.93 3.03 4.60
CA GLU A 84 -7.01 1.60 4.25
C GLU A 84 -7.38 1.41 2.76
N ASN A 85 -6.60 0.60 2.04
CA ASN A 85 -6.73 0.38 0.59
C ASN A 85 -6.52 1.63 -0.29
N GLY A 86 -6.00 2.73 0.28
CA GLY A 86 -5.67 3.94 -0.45
C GLY A 86 -4.54 3.74 -1.46
N VAL A 87 -4.55 4.53 -2.54
CA VAL A 87 -3.51 4.51 -3.59
C VAL A 87 -2.92 5.89 -3.81
N LEU A 88 -1.62 5.94 -4.07
CA LEU A 88 -0.88 7.12 -4.50
C LEU A 88 -0.24 6.84 -5.85
N LEU A 89 -0.55 7.67 -6.85
CA LEU A 89 0.22 7.73 -8.09
C LEU A 89 1.34 8.75 -7.94
N LEU A 90 2.58 8.30 -8.04
CA LEU A 90 3.75 9.15 -8.15
C LEU A 90 4.15 9.27 -9.61
N TRP A 91 4.01 10.46 -10.17
CA TRP A 91 4.43 10.81 -11.53
C TRP A 91 5.95 11.05 -11.59
N ALA A 92 6.59 10.56 -12.64
CA ALA A 92 8.05 10.53 -12.82
C ALA A 92 8.53 11.29 -14.06
#